data_AF-A0A0Q7LWI9-F1
#
_entry.id   AF-A0A0Q7LWI9-F1
#
_cell.length_a   1.000
_cell.length_b   1.000
_cell.length_c   1.000
_cell.angle_alpha   90.00
_cell.angle_beta   90.00
_cell.angle_gamma   90.00
#
_symmetry.space_group_name_H-M   'P 1'
#
loop_
_entity.id
_entity.type
_entity.pdbx_description
1 polymer ?
#
loop_
_entity_poly.entity_id
_entity_poly.type
_entity_poly.pdbx_seq_one_letter_code
_entity_poly.pdbx_strand_id
1 'polypeptide(L)'
;MPSRRTAAGFLVLALLAGGCEVGERPLPYGDAPSAQRLSGQRLLAQYQCGSCHAIPGVAAVRPQTTGPVLAAFGRRSYIAGHVPNRPDTLARWIADPASLVPGTTMPAMGVSSSDARDMAAYLLALE
;
A
#
# COMPACT_ATOMS: atom_id res chain seq x y z
N MET A 1 -16.71 50.46 -60.40
CA MET A 1 -17.24 49.07 -60.37
C MET A 1 -16.45 48.29 -59.32
N PRO A 2 -17.13 47.61 -58.37
CA PRO A 2 -16.51 47.05 -57.17
C PRO A 2 -16.14 45.57 -57.35
N SER A 3 -15.05 45.12 -56.73
CA SER A 3 -14.85 43.69 -56.41
C SER A 3 -14.04 43.63 -55.11
N ARG A 4 -14.75 43.71 -53.98
CA ARG A 4 -15.10 42.58 -53.09
C ARG A 4 -13.86 41.95 -52.45
N ARG A 5 -13.58 42.44 -51.25
CA ARG A 5 -12.68 41.86 -50.25
C ARG A 5 -13.25 40.51 -49.79
N THR A 6 -12.51 39.43 -49.94
CA THR A 6 -12.81 38.15 -49.27
C THR A 6 -11.84 37.97 -48.12
N ALA A 7 -12.28 38.30 -46.91
CA ALA A 7 -11.67 37.82 -45.69
C ALA A 7 -12.14 36.37 -45.50
N ALA A 8 -11.26 35.40 -45.73
CA ALA A 8 -11.53 34.00 -45.42
C ALA A 8 -10.90 33.69 -44.05
N GLY A 9 -11.74 33.18 -43.15
CA GLY A 9 -11.52 33.16 -41.71
C GLY A 9 -10.36 32.27 -41.24
N PHE A 10 -9.67 32.77 -40.23
CA PHE A 10 -8.92 31.94 -39.29
C PHE A 10 -9.93 31.20 -38.40
N LEU A 11 -10.11 29.90 -38.62
CA LEU A 11 -10.69 29.04 -37.60
C LEU A 11 -9.64 28.00 -37.22
N VAL A 12 -8.71 28.41 -36.35
CA VAL A 12 -7.83 27.49 -35.65
C VAL A 12 -8.68 26.83 -34.55
N LEU A 13 -9.10 25.60 -34.81
CA LEU A 13 -9.78 24.74 -33.84
C LEU A 13 -8.74 24.30 -32.79
N ALA A 14 -8.58 25.10 -31.73
CA ALA A 14 -7.65 24.83 -30.64
C ALA A 14 -8.21 23.77 -29.67
N LEU A 15 -7.74 22.53 -29.85
CA LEU A 15 -7.37 21.53 -28.83
C LEU A 15 -8.14 21.54 -27.49
N LEU A 16 -9.13 20.66 -27.37
CA LEU A 16 -9.52 20.09 -26.06
C LEU A 16 -8.75 18.78 -25.84
N ALA A 17 -7.46 18.90 -25.50
CA ALA A 17 -6.66 17.78 -24.98
C ALA A 17 -6.60 17.88 -23.45
N GLY A 18 -7.75 17.86 -22.79
CA GLY A 18 -7.84 17.62 -21.35
C GLY A 18 -7.68 16.13 -21.08
N GLY A 19 -6.45 15.61 -21.25
CA GLY A 19 -6.13 14.25 -20.85
C GLY A 19 -6.18 14.16 -19.33
N CYS A 20 -7.11 13.38 -18.78
CA CYS A 20 -6.98 12.92 -17.40
C CYS A 20 -5.73 12.04 -17.34
N GLU A 21 -4.64 12.60 -16.84
CA GLU A 21 -3.46 11.83 -16.49
C GLU A 21 -3.89 10.89 -15.36
N VAL A 22 -4.23 9.65 -15.71
CA VAL A 22 -4.31 8.56 -14.72
C VAL A 22 -2.87 8.22 -14.34
N GLY A 23 -2.18 9.19 -13.73
CA GLY A 23 -0.86 8.96 -13.17
C GLY A 23 -0.97 8.01 -12.00
N GLU A 24 0.02 7.13 -11.83
CA GLU A 24 0.15 6.29 -10.64
C GLU A 24 -0.03 7.15 -9.38
N ARG A 25 -1.10 6.86 -8.64
CA ARG A 25 -1.34 7.50 -7.34
C ARG A 25 -0.29 6.98 -6.36
N PRO A 26 0.53 7.85 -5.76
CA PRO A 26 1.50 7.44 -4.76
C PRO A 26 0.82 6.68 -3.62
N LEU A 27 1.54 5.71 -3.03
CA LEU A 27 1.07 5.03 -1.83
C LEU A 27 0.89 6.05 -0.69
N PRO A 28 -0.25 6.07 0.01
CA PRO A 28 -0.52 7.05 1.06
C PRO A 28 0.48 7.05 2.23
N TYR A 29 1.22 5.96 2.44
CA TYR A 29 2.15 5.76 3.56
C TYR A 29 3.45 5.05 3.14
N GLY A 30 3.82 5.11 1.85
CA GLY A 30 5.01 4.44 1.31
C GLY A 30 6.32 5.20 1.52
N ASP A 31 6.28 6.37 2.16
CA ASP A 31 7.38 7.32 2.29
C ASP A 31 8.28 7.08 3.52
N ALA A 32 8.03 6.02 4.29
CA ALA A 32 8.85 5.67 5.45
C ALA A 32 10.34 5.49 5.08
N PRO A 33 11.28 5.91 5.97
CA PRO A 33 12.71 5.81 5.72
C PRO A 33 13.14 4.39 5.32
N SER A 34 14.07 4.29 4.36
CA SER A 34 14.54 2.99 3.85
C SER A 34 15.10 2.10 4.96
N ALA A 35 15.84 2.66 5.92
CA ALA A 35 16.36 1.94 7.07
C ALA A 35 15.24 1.30 7.91
N GLN A 36 14.14 2.03 8.11
CA GLN A 36 12.98 1.52 8.85
C GLN A 36 12.30 0.38 8.11
N ARG A 37 12.10 0.52 6.79
CA ARG A 37 11.52 -0.55 5.96
C ARG A 37 12.39 -1.81 5.96
N LEU A 38 13.71 -1.65 5.87
CA LEU A 38 14.65 -2.78 5.94
C LEU A 38 14.67 -3.44 7.32
N SER A 39 14.48 -2.67 8.40
CA SER A 39 14.26 -3.21 9.75
C SER A 39 12.99 -4.06 9.78
N GLY A 40 11.87 -3.50 9.30
CA GLY A 40 10.57 -4.17 9.23
C GLY A 40 10.60 -5.49 8.46
N GLN A 41 11.25 -5.53 7.30
CA GLN A 41 11.43 -6.75 6.52
C GLN A 41 12.13 -7.86 7.31
N ARG A 42 13.21 -7.53 8.03
CA ARG A 42 13.94 -8.49 8.85
C ARG A 42 13.10 -8.96 10.03
N LEU A 43 12.40 -8.05 10.68
CA LEU A 43 11.51 -8.36 11.79
C LEU A 43 10.38 -9.30 11.35
N LEU A 44 9.75 -9.08 10.19
CA LEU A 44 8.74 -10.00 9.63
C LEU A 44 9.28 -11.42 9.43
N ALA A 45 10.56 -11.55 9.04
CA ALA A 45 11.22 -12.85 8.96
C ALA A 45 11.46 -13.46 10.34
N GLN A 46 11.96 -12.67 11.30
CA GLN A 46 12.29 -13.12 12.66
C GLN A 46 11.06 -13.62 13.42
N TYR A 47 9.95 -12.89 13.36
CA TYR A 47 8.67 -13.26 13.96
C TYR A 47 7.89 -14.30 13.13
N GLN A 48 8.50 -14.87 12.09
CA GLN A 48 7.95 -15.95 11.28
C GLN A 48 6.63 -15.61 10.60
N CYS A 49 6.40 -14.33 10.23
CA CYS A 49 5.18 -13.90 9.54
C CYS A 49 5.01 -14.61 8.18
N GLY A 50 6.13 -15.00 7.56
CA GLY A 50 6.18 -15.82 6.34
C GLY A 50 5.64 -17.24 6.49
N SER A 51 5.36 -17.71 7.72
CA SER A 51 4.72 -19.02 7.93
C SER A 51 3.24 -19.06 7.53
N CYS A 52 2.57 -17.90 7.60
CA CYS A 52 1.16 -17.75 7.24
C CYS A 52 0.96 -16.94 5.97
N HIS A 53 1.78 -15.91 5.74
CA HIS A 53 1.61 -14.94 4.65
C HIS A 53 2.71 -15.07 3.60
N ALA A 54 2.32 -15.00 2.32
CA ALA A 54 3.28 -14.72 1.26
C ALA A 54 3.60 -13.22 1.25
N ILE A 55 4.82 -12.86 1.63
CA ILE A 55 5.27 -11.47 1.74
C ILE A 55 6.48 -11.29 0.81
N PRO A 56 6.44 -10.37 -0.18
CA PRO A 56 7.59 -10.08 -1.02
C PRO A 56 8.85 -9.83 -0.18
N GLY A 57 10.00 -10.38 -0.57
CA GLY A 57 11.27 -10.18 0.12
C GLY A 57 11.42 -10.84 1.50
N VAL A 58 10.40 -11.51 2.04
CA VAL A 58 10.49 -12.25 3.31
C VAL A 58 10.43 -13.75 3.00
N ALA A 59 11.46 -14.48 3.42
CA ALA A 59 11.51 -15.91 3.19
C ALA A 59 10.39 -16.65 3.96
N ALA A 60 9.81 -17.66 3.32
CA ALA A 60 8.82 -18.55 3.92
C ALA A 60 9.35 -19.99 3.93
N VAL A 61 9.12 -20.70 5.03
CA VAL A 61 9.64 -22.07 5.23
C VAL A 61 8.66 -23.14 4.71
N ARG A 62 7.38 -22.78 4.51
CA ARG A 62 6.29 -23.68 4.08
C ARG A 62 5.28 -22.95 3.19
N PRO A 63 4.43 -23.66 2.41
CA PRO A 63 3.38 -23.05 1.60
C PRO A 63 2.49 -22.12 2.43
N GLN A 64 2.35 -20.86 1.99
CA GLN A 64 1.66 -19.80 2.72
C GLN A 64 0.16 -19.82 2.42
N THR A 65 -0.57 -20.79 2.98
CA THR A 65 -2.00 -21.00 2.70
C THR A 65 -2.94 -20.52 3.80
N THR A 66 -2.41 -20.15 4.97
CA THR A 66 -3.24 -19.74 6.12
C THR A 66 -3.66 -18.27 6.06
N GLY A 67 -2.76 -17.38 5.64
CA GLY A 67 -3.02 -15.95 5.50
C GLY A 67 -3.06 -15.53 4.04
N PRO A 68 -3.69 -14.38 3.71
CA PRO A 68 -3.66 -13.84 2.37
C PRO A 68 -2.23 -13.46 1.96
N VAL A 69 -1.95 -13.52 0.66
CA VAL A 69 -0.78 -12.90 0.04
C VAL A 69 -0.77 -11.41 0.39
N LEU A 70 0.38 -10.85 0.76
CA LEU A 70 0.55 -9.44 1.14
C LEU A 70 1.29 -8.62 0.07
N ALA A 71 1.45 -9.15 -1.14
CA ALA A 71 1.79 -8.32 -2.30
C ALA A 71 0.80 -7.14 -2.43
N ALA A 72 1.29 -5.97 -2.82
CA ALA A 72 0.52 -4.74 -2.93
C ALA A 72 -0.23 -4.30 -1.65
N PHE A 73 0.24 -4.69 -0.46
CA PHE A 73 -0.50 -4.38 0.78
C PHE A 73 -0.68 -2.88 1.00
N GLY A 74 0.30 -2.05 0.61
CA GLY A 74 0.23 -0.59 0.70
C GLY A 74 -0.94 0.02 -0.10
N ARG A 75 -1.44 -0.70 -1.12
CA ARG A 75 -2.59 -0.28 -1.93
C ARG A 75 -3.95 -0.60 -1.31
N ARG A 76 -3.99 -1.37 -0.22
CA ARG A 76 -5.25 -1.78 0.42
C ARG A 76 -5.80 -0.65 1.27
N SER A 77 -7.11 -0.43 1.17
CA SER A 77 -7.82 0.53 2.03
C SER A 77 -8.07 0.01 3.44
N TYR A 78 -8.18 -1.32 3.61
CA TYR A 78 -8.55 -1.95 4.87
C TYR A 78 -7.60 -3.08 5.27
N ILE A 79 -7.37 -3.18 6.57
CA ILE A 79 -6.68 -4.29 7.22
C ILE A 79 -7.74 -5.33 7.60
N ALA A 80 -7.49 -6.59 7.21
CA ALA A 80 -8.41 -7.71 7.38
C ALA A 80 -9.84 -7.48 6.85
N GLY A 81 -10.07 -6.44 6.03
CA GLY A 81 -11.40 -6.05 5.57
C GLY A 81 -12.25 -5.27 6.58
N HIS A 82 -11.71 -4.92 7.75
CA HIS A 82 -12.49 -4.36 8.87
C HIS A 82 -12.08 -2.95 9.27
N VAL A 83 -10.77 -2.65 9.34
CA VAL A 83 -10.27 -1.38 9.89
C VAL A 83 -9.42 -0.63 8.87
N PRO A 84 -9.40 0.72 8.89
CA PRO A 84 -8.63 1.50 7.92
C PRO A 84 -7.13 1.18 7.94
N ASN A 85 -6.54 0.99 6.76
CA ASN A 85 -5.11 0.76 6.62
C ASN A 85 -4.33 2.06 6.82
N ARG A 86 -3.85 2.28 8.04
CA ARG A 86 -3.05 3.44 8.47
C ARG A 86 -1.83 2.96 9.27
N PRO A 87 -0.72 3.71 9.32
CA PRO A 87 0.50 3.30 10.02
C PRO A 87 0.25 2.83 11.46
N ASP A 88 -0.40 3.66 12.28
CA ASP A 88 -0.65 3.33 13.69
C ASP A 88 -1.67 2.20 13.87
N THR A 89 -2.63 2.08 12.96
CA THR A 89 -3.62 1.00 13.00
C THR A 89 -2.98 -0.32 12.60
N LEU A 90 -2.11 -0.33 11.59
CA LEU A 90 -1.39 -1.51 11.16
C LEU A 90 -0.39 -1.98 12.21
N ALA A 91 0.34 -1.05 12.84
CA ALA A 91 1.23 -1.39 13.95
C ALA A 91 0.45 -2.02 15.12
N ARG A 92 -0.71 -1.44 15.50
CA ARG A 92 -1.57 -2.03 16.53
C ARG A 92 -2.13 -3.39 16.12
N TRP A 93 -2.54 -3.54 14.86
CA TRP A 93 -3.00 -4.81 14.31
C TRP A 93 -1.93 -5.91 14.43
N ILE A 94 -0.68 -5.61 14.09
CA ILE A 94 0.42 -6.56 14.15
C ILE A 94 0.71 -6.98 15.61
N ALA A 95 0.63 -6.04 16.55
CA ALA A 95 0.91 -6.30 17.96
C ALA A 95 -0.23 -7.03 18.68
N ASP A 96 -1.48 -6.61 18.44
CA ASP A 96 -2.68 -7.13 19.10
C ASP A 96 -3.88 -7.17 18.13
N PRO A 97 -3.95 -8.18 17.25
CA PRO A 97 -4.99 -8.27 16.22
C PRO A 97 -6.42 -8.32 16.78
N ALA A 98 -6.62 -9.09 17.86
CA ALA A 98 -7.93 -9.35 18.43
C ALA A 98 -8.56 -8.10 19.08
N SER A 99 -7.74 -7.14 19.52
CA SER A 99 -8.23 -5.83 20.01
C SER A 99 -8.91 -4.99 18.93
N LEU A 100 -8.56 -5.19 17.65
CA LEU A 100 -9.12 -4.44 16.52
C LEU A 100 -10.17 -5.24 15.75
N VAL A 101 -9.94 -6.54 15.56
CA VAL A 101 -10.90 -7.44 14.91
C VAL A 101 -11.11 -8.66 15.81
N PRO A 102 -12.11 -8.60 16.71
CA PRO A 102 -12.46 -9.74 17.56
C PRO A 102 -12.78 -10.99 16.71
N GLY A 103 -12.23 -12.14 17.12
CA GLY A 103 -12.43 -13.41 16.41
C GLY A 103 -11.53 -13.63 15.19
N THR A 104 -10.58 -12.74 14.92
CA THR A 104 -9.55 -12.98 13.89
C THR A 104 -8.72 -14.22 14.18
N THR A 105 -8.30 -14.93 13.13
CA THR A 105 -7.40 -16.08 13.22
C THR A 105 -5.92 -15.69 13.31
N MET A 106 -5.58 -14.41 13.10
CA MET A 106 -4.22 -13.92 13.29
C MET A 106 -3.91 -13.82 14.78
N PRO A 107 -2.96 -14.60 15.32
CA PRO A 107 -2.65 -14.58 16.75
C PRO A 107 -1.81 -13.36 17.13
N ALA A 108 -1.81 -13.01 18.42
CA ALA A 108 -0.83 -12.08 18.98
C ALA A 108 0.55 -12.75 19.03
N MET A 109 1.51 -12.24 18.24
CA MET A 109 2.83 -12.83 18.07
C MET A 109 3.87 -12.35 19.09
N GLY A 110 3.46 -11.56 20.09
CA GLY A 110 4.36 -10.97 21.07
C GLY A 110 5.26 -9.86 20.51
N VAL A 111 4.84 -9.22 19.41
CA VAL A 111 5.60 -8.14 18.75
C VAL A 111 5.59 -6.89 19.62
N SER A 112 6.76 -6.30 19.83
CA SER A 112 6.87 -5.02 20.53
C SER A 112 6.25 -3.87 19.71
N SER A 113 5.83 -2.80 20.36
CA SER A 113 5.24 -1.65 19.64
C SER A 113 6.21 -0.97 18.67
N SER A 114 7.52 -0.99 18.96
CA SER A 114 8.55 -0.49 18.04
C SER A 114 8.70 -1.38 16.82
N ASP A 115 8.80 -2.69 17.02
CA ASP A 115 8.97 -3.63 15.92
C ASP A 115 7.75 -3.60 15.00
N ALA A 116 6.55 -3.53 15.57
CA ALA A 116 5.31 -3.46 14.82
C ALA A 116 5.23 -2.21 13.93
N ARG A 117 5.80 -1.06 14.36
CA ARG A 117 5.88 0.15 13.53
C ARG A 117 6.81 -0.05 12.34
N ASP A 118 7.96 -0.68 12.56
CA ASP A 118 8.92 -0.96 11.48
C ASP A 118 8.34 -1.96 10.47
N MET A 119 7.70 -3.03 10.95
CA MET A 119 6.98 -3.98 10.11
C MET A 119 5.86 -3.29 9.31
N ALA A 120 5.08 -2.42 9.95
CA ALA A 120 4.02 -1.67 9.29
C ALA A 120 4.58 -0.77 8.16
N ALA A 121 5.69 -0.08 8.41
CA ALA A 121 6.37 0.73 7.41
C ALA A 121 6.79 -0.09 6.19
N TYR A 122 7.27 -1.32 6.38
CA TYR A 122 7.58 -2.21 5.28
C TYR A 122 6.34 -2.60 4.47
N LEU A 123 5.30 -3.10 5.14
CA LEU A 123 4.08 -3.57 4.48
C LEU A 123 3.33 -2.45 3.74
N LEU A 124 3.34 -1.23 4.27
CA LEU A 124 2.72 -0.06 3.65
C LEU A 124 3.46 0.45 2.42
N ALA A 125 4.71 0.03 2.21
CA ALA A 125 5.50 0.34 1.03
C ALA A 125 5.45 -0.76 -0.05
N LEU A 126 4.64 -1.80 0.12
CA LEU A 126 4.44 -2.85 -0.89
C LEU A 126 3.39 -2.43 -1.93
N GLU A 127 3.80 -2.42 -3.20
CA GLU A 127 3.01 -2.07 -4.40
C GLU A 127 2.38 -3.25 -5.13
#